data_AF-A0A3B3DYV3-F1
#
_entry.id   AF-A0A3B3DYV3-F1
#
_cell.length_a   1.000
_cell.length_b   1.000
_cell.length_c   1.000
_cell.angle_alpha   90.00
_cell.angle_beta   90.00
_cell.angle_gamma   90.00
#
_symmetry.space_group_name_H-M   'P 1'
#
loop_
_entity.id
_entity.type
_entity.pdbx_description
1 polymer ?
#
loop_
_entity_poly.entity_id
_entity_poly.type
_entity_poly.pdbx_seq_one_letter_code
_entity_poly.pdbx_strand_id
1 'polypeptide(L)'
;MATKRHLLWPKEAEEDRRSDEHRIHRSFGARAHRTRDYTVLSLTVPHEPADMTDHAEEQRNELEAIESIYPDSFTVLSENPTTFTITVTSDIGEDGKTVEATLKFTYTEKYPDEPPLLEIYSQENLEDRDVEELLLLLEQQAEANLGMVMIFTLVTAVQERLNEIVDLMKNRWEEEKRQKEKEAEEAEKLEIMWRWTSRYSRKWRTWTWKKTTPALLLWRLAVMRTECRTSMDCENQ
;
A
#
# COMPACT_ATOMS: atom_id res chain seq x y z
N MET A 1 46.30 -17.97 12.91
CA MET A 1 45.72 -18.23 14.24
C MET A 1 45.98 -17.02 15.10
N ALA A 2 45.04 -16.07 15.12
CA ALA A 2 45.18 -14.78 15.78
C ALA A 2 44.43 -14.79 17.12
N THR A 3 45.10 -14.22 18.11
CA THR A 3 44.89 -14.27 19.55
C THR A 3 43.64 -13.52 20.03
N LYS A 4 42.77 -14.20 20.79
CA LYS A 4 41.67 -13.62 21.59
C LYS A 4 42.25 -12.81 22.77
N ARG A 5 42.05 -11.50 22.78
CA ARG A 5 42.18 -10.66 23.98
C ARG A 5 40.83 -10.61 24.69
N HIS A 6 40.77 -11.26 25.85
CA HIS A 6 39.68 -11.13 26.82
C HIS A 6 39.81 -9.75 27.50
N LEU A 7 38.80 -8.90 27.35
CA LEU A 7 38.70 -7.66 28.12
C LEU A 7 37.95 -7.96 29.42
N LEU A 8 38.71 -7.85 30.51
CA LEU A 8 38.28 -8.00 31.89
C LEU A 8 37.75 -6.63 32.36
N TRP A 9 36.47 -6.56 32.70
CA TRP A 9 35.87 -5.36 33.32
C TRP A 9 36.03 -5.45 34.85
N PRO A 10 36.55 -4.42 35.55
CA PRO A 10 36.66 -4.45 37.00
C PRO A 10 35.32 -4.14 37.66
N LYS A 11 34.97 -4.93 38.69
CA LYS A 11 33.86 -4.69 39.61
C LYS A 11 34.39 -3.99 40.86
N GLU A 12 34.03 -2.72 41.02
CA GLU A 12 34.12 -1.90 42.23
C GLU A 12 32.82 -1.06 42.25
N ALA A 13 32.12 -0.74 43.33
CA ALA A 13 32.17 -1.08 44.75
C ALA A 13 30.78 -0.70 45.29
N GLU A 14 30.06 -1.61 45.95
CA GLU A 14 28.79 -1.31 46.61
C GLU A 14 28.79 -2.02 47.97
N GLU A 15 29.52 -1.43 48.91
CA GLU A 15 29.59 -1.90 50.30
C GLU A 15 29.82 -0.71 51.21
N ASP A 16 28.77 0.08 51.49
CA ASP A 16 28.74 0.89 52.72
C ASP A 16 27.33 1.33 53.14
N ARG A 17 26.73 0.54 54.06
CA ARG A 17 25.89 0.99 55.20
C ARG A 17 25.09 -0.19 55.76
N ARG A 18 25.79 -1.09 56.46
CA ARG A 18 25.15 -2.05 57.38
C ARG A 18 25.97 -2.17 58.64
N SER A 19 25.93 -1.15 59.47
CA SER A 19 26.23 -1.20 60.91
C SER A 19 25.92 0.16 61.50
N ASP A 20 24.79 0.26 62.18
CA ASP A 20 24.77 1.00 63.43
C ASP A 20 23.67 0.42 64.31
N GLU A 21 24.16 -0.36 65.26
CA GLU A 21 23.43 -1.07 66.28
C GLU A 21 22.82 -0.10 67.30
N HIS A 22 21.64 -0.48 67.78
CA HIS A 22 21.27 -0.50 69.19
C HIS A 22 21.94 0.55 70.10
N ARG A 23 21.21 1.65 70.35
CA ARG A 23 21.39 2.41 71.58
C ARG A 23 20.06 2.85 72.22
N ILE A 24 19.81 2.21 73.36
CA ILE A 24 19.23 2.76 74.60
C ILE A 24 17.71 2.60 74.79
N HIS A 25 17.38 1.51 75.50
CA HIS A 25 16.28 1.48 76.47
C HIS A 25 16.61 2.40 77.66
N ARG A 26 15.75 3.41 77.93
CA ARG A 26 15.46 3.86 79.31
C ARG A 26 14.00 4.28 79.42
N SER A 27 13.32 3.58 80.31
CA SER A 27 12.03 3.88 80.92
C SER A 27 11.96 5.30 81.50
N PHE A 28 10.87 6.04 81.27
CA PHE A 28 10.34 7.01 82.24
C PHE A 28 8.90 7.43 81.90
N GLY A 29 7.99 7.21 82.86
CA GLY A 29 7.00 8.21 83.27
C GLY A 29 5.77 8.41 82.38
N ALA A 30 4.64 7.89 82.84
CA ALA A 30 3.30 8.33 82.46
C ALA A 30 3.18 9.87 82.50
N ARG A 31 2.73 10.47 81.40
CA ARG A 31 2.25 11.85 81.39
C ARG A 31 1.09 12.01 80.42
N ALA A 32 -0.10 12.12 80.98
CA ALA A 32 -1.35 12.39 80.29
C ALA A 32 -1.29 13.76 79.59
N HIS A 33 -1.46 13.78 78.27
CA HIS A 33 -1.77 15.00 77.53
C HIS A 33 -2.72 14.72 76.38
N ARG A 34 -3.99 15.09 76.61
CA ARG A 34 -4.85 15.88 75.73
C ARG A 34 -4.96 15.36 74.30
N THR A 35 -6.05 14.64 74.01
CA THR A 35 -6.56 14.44 72.65
C THR A 35 -6.72 15.81 71.99
N ARG A 36 -5.80 16.16 71.11
CA ARG A 36 -6.00 17.21 70.12
C ARG A 36 -6.77 16.55 69.00
N ASP A 37 -8.02 16.96 68.84
CA ASP A 37 -8.79 16.67 67.64
C ASP A 37 -8.05 17.30 66.46
N TYR A 38 -7.27 16.49 65.75
CA TYR A 38 -6.72 16.89 64.46
C TYR A 38 -7.88 16.82 63.47
N THR A 39 -8.66 17.89 63.38
CA THR A 39 -9.39 18.18 62.15
C THR A 39 -8.35 18.25 61.05
N VAL A 40 -8.29 17.18 60.24
CA VAL A 40 -7.52 17.10 59.01
C VAL A 40 -8.08 18.20 58.12
N LEU A 41 -7.46 19.39 58.14
CA LEU A 41 -7.57 20.30 57.02
C LEU A 41 -6.89 19.57 55.87
N SER A 42 -7.72 18.89 55.07
CA SER A 42 -7.41 18.47 53.72
C SER A 42 -7.03 19.71 52.93
N LEU A 43 -5.76 20.09 53.02
CA LEU A 43 -5.07 20.84 51.98
C LEU A 43 -5.10 19.94 50.76
N THR A 44 -6.17 20.06 49.98
CA THR A 44 -6.14 19.68 48.57
C THR A 44 -5.08 20.57 47.94
N VAL A 45 -3.85 20.08 47.92
CA VAL A 45 -2.88 20.48 46.89
C VAL A 45 -3.64 20.31 45.58
N PRO A 46 -3.86 21.38 44.80
CA PRO A 46 -4.33 21.22 43.44
C PRO A 46 -3.29 20.33 42.77
N HIS A 47 -3.65 19.07 42.54
CA HIS A 47 -2.87 18.19 41.71
C HIS A 47 -3.12 18.73 40.30
N GLU A 48 -2.31 19.70 39.90
CA GLU A 48 -2.16 20.02 38.49
C GLU A 48 -1.86 18.68 37.80
N PRO A 49 -2.64 18.30 36.77
CA PRO A 49 -2.39 17.06 36.07
C PRO A 49 -0.99 17.15 35.47
N ALA A 50 -0.20 16.11 35.70
CA ALA A 50 1.10 15.93 35.09
C ALA A 50 0.89 15.74 33.58
N ASP A 51 0.87 16.85 32.84
CA ASP A 51 1.14 16.87 31.41
C ASP A 51 2.52 17.50 31.26
N MET A 52 3.55 16.68 31.48
CA MET A 52 4.97 17.08 31.49
C MET A 52 5.65 16.71 30.16
N THR A 53 4.86 16.57 29.10
CA THR A 53 5.32 16.52 27.71
C THR A 53 5.05 17.89 27.11
N ASP A 54 6.11 18.67 26.88
CA ASP A 54 5.98 19.92 26.13
C ASP A 54 5.82 19.57 24.65
N HIS A 55 4.59 19.22 24.26
CA HIS A 55 4.23 18.90 22.89
C HIS A 55 4.65 20.01 21.92
N ALA A 56 4.62 21.27 22.36
CA ALA A 56 5.04 22.39 21.53
C ALA A 56 6.56 22.40 21.29
N GLU A 57 7.36 22.03 22.29
CA GLU A 57 8.81 21.85 22.12
C GLU A 57 9.12 20.68 21.17
N GLU A 58 8.45 19.54 21.32
CA GLU A 58 8.63 18.38 20.44
C GLU A 58 8.23 18.68 18.98
N GLN A 59 7.09 19.33 18.77
CA GLN A 59 6.62 19.78 17.47
C GLN A 59 7.61 20.73 16.79
N ARG A 60 8.16 21.69 17.54
CA ARG A 60 9.14 22.64 17.01
C ARG A 60 10.45 21.94 16.62
N ASN A 61 10.94 21.05 17.48
CA ASN A 61 12.18 20.31 17.23
C ASN A 61 12.03 19.38 16.01
N GLU A 62 10.88 18.71 15.86
CA GLU A 62 10.59 17.91 14.67
C GLU A 62 10.52 18.79 13.42
N LEU A 63 9.81 19.92 13.47
CA LEU A 63 9.66 20.82 12.32
C LEU A 63 11.02 21.31 11.79
N GLU A 64 11.91 21.73 12.69
CA GLU A 64 13.28 22.16 12.33
C GLU A 64 14.08 21.00 11.72
N ALA A 65 13.94 19.78 12.26
CA ALA A 65 14.58 18.60 11.70
C ALA A 65 14.06 18.28 10.29
N ILE A 66 12.75 18.34 10.07
CA ILE A 66 12.12 18.08 8.77
C ILE A 66 12.52 19.13 7.73
N GLU A 67 12.58 20.42 8.11
CA GLU A 67 13.05 21.49 7.24
C GLU A 67 14.51 21.26 6.78
N SER A 68 15.35 20.73 7.67
CA SER A 68 16.74 20.37 7.37
C SER A 68 16.87 19.13 6.47
N ILE A 69 15.99 18.13 6.65
CA ILE A 69 15.99 16.90 5.84
C ILE A 69 15.45 17.18 4.42
N TYR A 70 14.41 18.02 4.30
CA TYR A 70 13.68 18.26 3.06
C TYR A 70 13.65 19.75 2.66
N PRO A 71 14.81 20.41 2.44
CA PRO A 71 14.86 21.85 2.21
C PRO A 71 14.15 22.31 0.93
N ASP A 72 14.10 21.45 -0.09
CA ASP A 72 13.52 21.79 -1.40
C ASP A 72 12.06 21.36 -1.56
N SER A 73 11.59 20.42 -0.73
CA SER A 73 10.25 19.81 -0.84
C SER A 73 9.33 20.11 0.34
N PHE A 74 9.82 20.83 1.37
CA PHE A 74 9.05 21.29 2.50
C PHE A 74 8.48 22.70 2.27
N THR A 75 7.23 22.94 2.67
CA THR A 75 6.61 24.27 2.59
C THR A 75 5.66 24.49 3.76
N VAL A 76 5.85 25.56 4.52
CA VAL A 76 4.96 25.95 5.62
C VAL A 76 3.75 26.73 5.08
N LEU A 77 2.55 26.33 5.50
CA LEU A 77 1.29 26.99 5.13
C LEU A 77 0.75 27.91 6.24
N SER A 78 0.87 27.47 7.50
CA SER A 78 0.38 28.21 8.66
C SER A 78 1.20 27.84 9.91
N GLU A 79 1.33 28.76 10.86
CA GLU A 79 2.02 28.53 12.13
C GLU A 79 1.05 28.26 13.30
N ASN A 80 -0.24 28.56 13.15
CA ASN A 80 -1.25 28.39 14.21
C ASN A 80 -2.62 27.98 13.65
N PRO A 81 -2.98 26.68 13.69
CA PRO A 81 -2.13 25.54 14.02
C PRO A 81 -1.04 25.33 12.95
N THR A 82 0.11 24.80 13.36
CA THR A 82 1.24 24.51 12.47
C THR A 82 0.79 23.55 11.37
N THR A 83 0.78 24.05 10.14
CA THR A 83 0.36 23.33 8.94
C THR A 83 1.44 23.47 7.90
N PHE A 84 1.89 22.35 7.34
CA PHE A 84 2.92 22.33 6.31
C PHE A 84 2.66 21.21 5.31
N THR A 85 3.34 21.29 4.18
CA THR A 85 3.29 20.29 3.12
C THR A 85 4.68 19.74 2.85
N ILE A 86 4.75 18.45 2.53
CA ILE A 86 5.95 17.78 2.07
C ILE A 86 5.62 17.09 0.75
N THR A 87 6.37 17.43 -0.29
CA THR A 87 6.30 16.76 -1.57
C THR A 87 7.24 15.56 -1.59
N VAL A 88 6.69 14.39 -1.90
CA VAL A 88 7.40 13.11 -1.97
C VAL A 88 7.32 12.61 -3.40
N THR A 89 8.47 12.46 -4.05
CA THR A 89 8.57 11.99 -5.44
C THR A 89 9.26 10.64 -5.43
N SER A 90 8.74 9.67 -6.18
CA SER A 90 9.38 8.37 -6.34
C SER A 90 10.74 8.51 -7.01
N ASP A 91 11.57 7.47 -6.86
CA ASP A 91 12.74 7.31 -7.70
C ASP A 91 12.33 7.27 -9.18
N ILE A 92 13.24 7.72 -10.04
CA ILE A 92 13.04 7.73 -11.50
C ILE A 92 12.92 6.27 -11.95
N GLY A 93 11.72 5.89 -12.39
CA GLY A 93 11.49 4.58 -12.98
C GLY A 93 12.36 4.36 -14.22
N GLU A 94 12.60 3.11 -14.59
CA GLU A 94 13.40 2.78 -15.78
C GLU A 94 12.82 3.38 -17.08
N ASP A 95 11.53 3.70 -17.11
CA ASP A 95 10.85 4.35 -18.24
C ASP A 95 10.91 5.88 -18.19
N GLY A 96 11.62 6.46 -17.21
CA GLY A 96 11.76 7.89 -16.99
C GLY A 96 10.55 8.57 -16.38
N LYS A 97 9.56 7.80 -15.91
CA LYS A 97 8.39 8.33 -15.20
C LYS A 97 8.59 8.29 -13.69
N THR A 98 7.99 9.27 -13.03
CA THR A 98 7.94 9.38 -11.57
C THR A 98 6.49 9.55 -11.14
N VAL A 99 6.17 9.05 -9.96
CA VAL A 99 4.93 9.37 -9.26
C VAL A 99 5.24 10.34 -8.13
N GLU A 100 4.32 11.24 -7.85
CA GLU A 100 4.49 12.25 -6.82
C GLU A 100 3.23 12.40 -5.98
N ALA A 101 3.43 12.60 -4.68
CA ALA A 101 2.37 12.92 -3.75
C ALA A 101 2.80 14.07 -2.83
N THR A 102 1.95 15.08 -2.69
CA THR A 102 2.12 16.16 -1.73
C THR A 102 1.26 15.89 -0.51
N LEU A 103 1.91 15.63 0.61
CA LEU A 103 1.28 15.36 1.89
C LEU A 103 1.13 16.66 2.66
N LYS A 104 -0.06 16.92 3.19
CA LYS A 104 -0.33 18.04 4.09
C LYS A 104 -0.50 17.50 5.50
N PHE A 105 0.29 18.04 6.42
CA PHE A 105 0.24 17.71 7.84
C PHE A 105 -0.22 18.94 8.63
N THR A 106 -1.11 18.72 9.60
CA THR A 106 -1.50 19.73 10.59
C THR A 106 -1.28 19.16 11.98
N TYR A 107 -0.46 19.84 12.79
CA TYR A 107 -0.25 19.42 14.17
C TYR A 107 -1.49 19.66 15.02
N THR A 108 -1.83 18.65 15.83
CA THR A 108 -2.86 18.74 16.87
C THR A 108 -2.21 19.22 18.17
N GLU A 109 -3.01 19.76 19.10
CA GLU A 109 -2.50 20.25 20.39
C GLU A 109 -1.81 19.15 21.23
N LYS A 110 -2.16 17.88 20.96
CA LYS A 110 -1.66 16.70 21.68
C LYS A 110 -0.70 15.85 20.86
N TYR A 111 -0.32 16.26 19.66
CA TYR A 111 0.69 15.53 18.90
C TYR A 111 2.05 15.62 19.62
N PRO A 112 2.78 14.51 19.82
CA PRO A 112 2.64 13.20 19.15
C PRO A 112 1.82 12.11 19.85
N ASP A 113 1.15 12.40 20.97
CA ASP A 113 0.27 11.43 21.65
C ASP A 113 -1.02 11.15 20.89
N GLU A 114 -1.49 12.13 20.11
CA GLU A 114 -2.55 11.98 19.12
C GLU A 114 -1.98 12.14 17.71
N PRO A 115 -2.52 11.42 16.70
CA PRO A 115 -2.01 11.51 15.34
C PRO A 115 -2.25 12.90 14.75
N PRO A 116 -1.37 13.37 13.84
CA PRO A 116 -1.58 14.64 13.15
C PRO A 116 -2.73 14.51 12.16
N LEU A 117 -3.35 15.62 11.77
CA LEU A 117 -4.30 15.60 10.67
C LEU A 117 -3.51 15.48 9.36
N LEU A 118 -3.77 14.40 8.64
CA LEU A 118 -3.09 14.06 7.39
C LEU A 118 -4.07 14.13 6.22
N GLU A 119 -3.65 14.81 5.16
CA GLU A 119 -4.40 14.90 3.91
C GLU A 119 -3.45 14.83 2.72
N ILE A 120 -3.87 14.22 1.61
CA ILE A 120 -3.13 14.27 0.34
C ILE A 120 -3.62 15.52 -0.41
N TYR A 121 -2.74 16.53 -0.53
CA TYR A 121 -3.07 17.82 -1.14
C TYR A 121 -3.04 17.76 -2.67
N SER A 122 -2.06 17.05 -3.22
CA SER A 122 -1.93 16.81 -4.66
C SER A 122 -1.27 15.47 -4.93
N GLN A 123 -1.60 14.89 -6.09
CA GLN A 123 -1.06 13.64 -6.57
C GLN A 123 -0.79 13.75 -8.07
N GLU A 124 0.33 13.21 -8.53
CA GLU A 124 0.70 13.13 -9.95
C GLU A 124 1.05 11.70 -10.33
N ASN A 125 0.49 11.22 -11.45
CA ASN A 125 0.67 9.87 -11.97
C ASN A 125 0.23 8.74 -11.01
N LEU A 126 -0.67 9.03 -10.06
CA LEU A 126 -1.28 8.05 -9.15
C LEU A 126 -2.76 7.84 -9.47
N GLU A 127 -3.20 6.58 -9.39
CA GLU A 127 -4.62 6.21 -9.50
C GLU A 127 -5.33 6.42 -8.14
N ASP A 128 -6.62 6.73 -8.15
CA ASP A 128 -7.41 6.95 -6.92
C ASP A 128 -7.35 5.76 -5.95
N ARG A 129 -7.30 4.53 -6.47
CA ARG A 129 -7.15 3.32 -5.67
C ARG A 129 -5.82 3.29 -4.91
N ASP A 130 -4.74 3.71 -5.57
CA ASP A 130 -3.40 3.69 -4.96
C ASP A 130 -3.30 4.78 -3.87
N VAL A 131 -4.05 5.88 -4.02
CA VAL A 131 -4.17 6.97 -3.03
C VAL A 131 -4.96 6.51 -1.80
N GLU A 132 -6.06 5.78 -2.00
CA GLU A 132 -6.81 5.15 -0.90
C GLU A 132 -5.92 4.17 -0.12
N GLU A 133 -5.15 3.33 -0.82
CA GLU A 133 -4.18 2.42 -0.19
C GLU A 133 -3.09 3.19 0.60
N LEU A 134 -2.63 4.33 0.07
CA LEU A 134 -1.64 5.17 0.74
C LEU A 134 -2.20 5.79 2.03
N LEU A 135 -3.43 6.29 2.01
CA LEU A 135 -4.11 6.82 3.19
C LEU A 135 -4.28 5.76 4.27
N LEU A 136 -4.70 4.55 3.89
CA LEU A 136 -4.83 3.43 4.83
C LEU A 136 -3.49 3.04 5.46
N LEU A 137 -2.41 3.06 4.66
CA LEU A 137 -1.06 2.80 5.15
C LEU A 137 -0.61 3.88 6.14
N LEU A 138 -0.88 5.15 5.84
CA LEU A 138 -0.54 6.28 6.70
C LEU A 138 -1.30 6.25 8.02
N GLU A 139 -2.59 5.92 8.01
CA GLU A 139 -3.40 5.74 9.23
C GLU A 139 -2.82 4.63 10.12
N GLN A 140 -2.47 3.48 9.55
CA GLN A 140 -1.87 2.36 10.28
C GLN A 140 -0.51 2.74 10.88
N GLN A 141 0.33 3.45 10.12
CA GLN A 141 1.62 3.91 10.61
C GLN A 141 1.45 4.97 11.71
N ALA A 142 0.47 5.87 11.59
CA ALA A 142 0.22 6.88 12.60
C ALA A 142 -0.22 6.26 13.93
N GLU A 143 -1.11 5.27 13.90
CA GLU A 143 -1.54 4.53 15.10
C GLU A 143 -0.39 3.73 15.73
N ALA A 144 0.49 3.15 14.92
CA ALA A 144 1.61 2.34 15.40
C ALA A 144 2.73 3.18 16.05
N ASN A 145 2.86 4.45 15.67
CA ASN A 145 3.93 5.34 16.11
C ASN A 145 3.47 6.43 17.10
N LEU A 146 2.31 6.25 17.76
CA LEU A 146 1.84 7.17 18.80
C LEU A 146 2.81 7.26 19.99
N GLY A 147 2.88 8.44 20.58
CA GLY A 147 3.77 8.74 21.72
C GLY A 147 5.19 9.15 21.32
N MET A 148 5.45 9.31 20.02
CA MET A 148 6.68 9.92 19.51
C MET A 148 6.46 10.62 18.18
N VAL A 149 7.33 11.59 17.88
CA VAL A 149 7.37 12.29 16.58
C VAL A 149 7.47 11.29 15.43
N MET A 150 6.58 11.39 14.45
CA MET A 150 6.33 10.38 13.43
C MET A 150 6.30 10.91 11.99
N ILE A 151 6.43 12.22 11.74
CA ILE A 151 6.33 12.79 10.38
C ILE A 151 7.37 12.18 9.45
N PHE A 152 8.62 12.06 9.90
CA PHE A 152 9.68 11.42 9.12
C PHE A 152 9.35 9.96 8.77
N THR A 153 8.79 9.21 9.72
CA THR A 153 8.36 7.82 9.52
C THR A 153 7.26 7.73 8.48
N LEU A 154 6.26 8.61 8.56
CA LEU A 154 5.15 8.67 7.60
C LEU A 154 5.65 9.01 6.19
N VAL A 155 6.51 10.03 6.06
CA VAL A 155 7.10 10.44 4.78
C VAL A 155 7.94 9.30 4.18
N THR A 156 8.74 8.61 4.99
CA THR A 156 9.54 7.46 4.54
C THR A 156 8.66 6.31 4.06
N ALA A 157 7.59 5.99 4.80
CA ALA A 157 6.65 4.94 4.41
C ALA A 157 5.93 5.27 3.10
N VAL A 158 5.59 6.55 2.86
CA VAL A 158 5.02 7.01 1.59
C VAL A 158 6.05 6.89 0.47
N GLN A 159 7.29 7.32 0.69
CA GLN A 159 8.37 7.21 -0.30
C GLN A 159 8.56 5.75 -0.75
N GLU A 160 8.59 4.81 0.18
CA GLU A 160 8.68 3.37 -0.12
C GLU A 160 7.48 2.89 -0.93
N ARG A 161 6.26 3.27 -0.52
CA ARG A 161 5.05 2.86 -1.21
C ARG A 161 4.95 3.42 -2.63
N LEU A 162 5.36 4.68 -2.85
CA LEU A 162 5.41 5.30 -4.18
C LEU A 162 6.37 4.55 -5.10
N ASN A 163 7.54 4.15 -4.60
CA ASN A 163 8.49 3.34 -5.36
C ASN A 163 7.89 1.97 -5.76
N GLU A 164 7.19 1.30 -4.85
CA GLU A 164 6.49 0.05 -5.16
C GLU A 164 5.40 0.23 -6.23
N ILE A 165 4.67 1.34 -6.21
CA ILE A 165 3.63 1.63 -7.20
C ILE A 165 4.25 1.77 -8.60
N VAL A 166 5.39 2.45 -8.73
CA VAL A 166 6.12 2.56 -10.01
C VAL A 166 6.51 1.17 -10.54
N ASP A 167 7.03 0.30 -9.68
CA ASP A 167 7.40 -1.06 -10.05
C ASP A 167 6.18 -1.90 -10.47
N LEU A 168 5.06 -1.78 -9.75
CA LEU A 168 3.82 -2.46 -10.08
C LEU A 168 3.22 -1.96 -11.40
N MET A 169 3.28 -0.66 -11.68
CA MET A 169 2.85 -0.09 -12.95
C MET A 169 3.63 -0.76 -14.09
N LYS A 170 4.97 -0.78 -14.02
CA LYS A 170 5.82 -1.41 -15.04
C LYS A 170 5.45 -2.88 -15.27
N ASN A 171 5.31 -3.65 -14.20
CA ASN A 171 4.95 -5.07 -14.29
C ASN A 171 3.59 -5.28 -14.99
N ARG A 172 2.59 -4.43 -14.70
CA ARG A 172 1.29 -4.46 -15.39
C ARG A 172 1.44 -4.16 -16.88
N TRP A 173 2.18 -3.11 -17.25
CA TRP A 173 2.42 -2.73 -18.64
C TRP A 173 3.14 -3.82 -19.45
N GLU A 174 4.17 -4.43 -18.88
CA GLU A 174 4.92 -5.53 -19.52
C GLU A 174 4.04 -6.77 -19.71
N GLU A 175 3.24 -7.11 -18.70
CA GLU A 175 2.33 -8.25 -18.78
C GLU A 175 1.24 -8.03 -19.83
N GLU A 176 0.61 -6.86 -19.86
CA GLU A 176 -0.39 -6.53 -20.88
C GLU A 176 0.17 -6.59 -22.30
N LYS A 177 1.40 -6.09 -22.50
CA LYS A 177 2.07 -6.17 -23.79
C LYS A 177 2.30 -7.62 -24.19
N ARG A 178 2.78 -8.44 -23.26
CA ARG A 178 2.99 -9.88 -23.47
C ARG A 178 1.70 -10.63 -23.77
N GLN A 179 0.59 -10.26 -23.14
CA GLN A 179 -0.72 -10.86 -23.42
C GLN A 179 -1.22 -10.49 -24.81
N LYS A 180 -1.14 -9.20 -25.20
CA LYS A 180 -1.51 -8.75 -26.55
C LYS A 180 -0.68 -9.45 -27.65
N GLU A 181 0.61 -9.67 -27.41
CA GLU A 181 1.47 -10.40 -28.34
C GLU A 181 1.04 -11.88 -28.47
N LYS A 182 0.72 -12.56 -27.37
CA LYS A 182 0.21 -13.94 -27.39
C LYS A 182 -1.14 -14.04 -28.09
N GLU A 183 -2.08 -13.14 -27.79
CA GLU A 183 -3.39 -13.10 -28.44
C GLU A 183 -3.27 -12.85 -29.94
N ALA A 184 -2.33 -11.99 -30.37
CA ALA A 184 -2.03 -11.77 -31.78
C ALA A 184 -1.44 -13.03 -32.45
N GLU A 185 -0.50 -13.71 -31.79
CA GLU A 185 0.07 -14.97 -32.29
C GLU A 185 -0.99 -16.09 -32.39
N GLU A 186 -1.87 -16.19 -31.40
CA GLU A 186 -2.99 -17.14 -31.43
C GLU A 186 -4.01 -16.78 -32.51
N ALA A 187 -4.33 -15.51 -32.70
CA ALA A 187 -5.19 -15.04 -33.78
C ALA A 187 -4.59 -15.37 -35.15
N GLU A 188 -3.27 -15.18 -35.35
CA GLU A 188 -2.57 -15.55 -36.58
C GLU A 188 -2.59 -17.08 -36.80
N LYS A 189 -2.29 -17.87 -35.76
CA LYS A 189 -2.38 -19.34 -35.82
C LYS A 189 -3.79 -19.80 -36.17
N LEU A 190 -4.81 -19.19 -35.57
CA LEU A 190 -6.21 -19.46 -35.87
C LEU A 190 -6.55 -19.04 -37.30
N GLU A 191 -6.11 -17.88 -37.78
CA GLU A 191 -6.33 -17.43 -39.16
C GLU A 191 -5.71 -18.39 -40.17
N ILE A 192 -4.45 -18.77 -39.95
CA ILE A 192 -3.75 -19.77 -40.76
C ILE A 192 -4.53 -21.09 -40.75
N MET A 193 -4.92 -21.57 -39.56
CA MET A 193 -5.72 -22.79 -39.41
C MET A 193 -7.06 -22.70 -40.13
N TRP A 194 -7.79 -21.59 -40.03
CA TRP A 194 -9.05 -21.33 -40.72
C TRP A 194 -8.87 -21.31 -42.23
N ARG A 195 -7.80 -20.69 -42.72
CA ARG A 195 -7.43 -20.67 -44.13
C ARG A 195 -7.15 -22.09 -44.65
N TRP A 196 -6.41 -22.90 -43.90
CA TRP A 196 -6.16 -24.31 -44.21
C TRP A 196 -7.44 -25.14 -44.21
N THR A 197 -8.25 -25.02 -43.16
CA THR A 197 -9.52 -25.73 -43.01
C THR A 197 -10.48 -25.38 -44.14
N SER A 198 -10.58 -24.10 -44.50
CA SER A 198 -11.37 -23.62 -45.64
C SER A 198 -10.89 -24.21 -46.97
N ARG A 199 -9.56 -24.23 -47.20
CA ARG A 199 -8.96 -24.83 -48.39
C ARG A 199 -9.21 -26.34 -48.45
N TYR A 200 -9.00 -27.04 -47.33
CA TYR A 200 -9.23 -28.48 -47.22
C TYR A 200 -10.70 -28.81 -47.48
N SER A 201 -11.63 -28.08 -46.87
CA SER A 201 -13.08 -28.19 -47.08
C SER A 201 -13.47 -27.99 -48.56
N ARG A 202 -12.91 -26.98 -49.24
CA ARG A 202 -13.12 -26.77 -50.70
C ARG A 202 -12.59 -27.94 -51.53
N LYS A 203 -11.37 -28.43 -51.25
CA LYS A 203 -10.79 -29.60 -51.93
C LYS A 203 -11.63 -30.85 -51.71
N TRP A 204 -12.16 -31.04 -50.50
CA TRP A 204 -13.03 -32.17 -50.18
C TRP A 204 -14.35 -32.12 -50.96
N ARG A 205 -15.03 -30.95 -50.99
CA ARG A 205 -16.25 -30.75 -51.79
C ARG A 205 -16.05 -31.00 -53.28
N THR A 206 -14.93 -30.57 -53.84
CA THR A 206 -14.62 -30.81 -55.26
C THR A 206 -14.28 -32.27 -55.55
N TRP A 207 -13.62 -32.96 -54.61
CA TRP A 207 -13.35 -34.38 -54.71
C TRP A 207 -14.62 -35.22 -54.62
N THR A 208 -15.52 -34.92 -53.68
CA THR A 208 -16.83 -35.61 -53.58
C THR A 208 -17.67 -35.37 -54.83
N TRP A 209 -17.66 -34.16 -55.40
CA TRP A 209 -18.31 -33.87 -56.69
C TRP A 209 -17.75 -34.72 -57.83
N LYS A 210 -16.42 -34.87 -57.95
CA LYS A 210 -15.80 -35.70 -58.99
C LYS A 210 -16.07 -37.21 -58.82
N LYS A 211 -16.33 -37.66 -57.59
CA LYS A 211 -16.65 -39.05 -57.25
C LYS A 211 -18.15 -39.35 -57.33
N THR A 212 -19.01 -38.33 -57.30
CA THR A 212 -20.44 -38.45 -57.59
C THR A 212 -20.58 -38.47 -59.12
N THR A 213 -20.63 -39.67 -59.69
CA THR A 213 -20.57 -39.92 -61.14
C THR A 213 -21.64 -39.11 -61.90
N PRO A 214 -21.32 -38.53 -63.08
CA PRO A 214 -22.33 -37.92 -63.97
C PRO A 214 -23.47 -38.88 -64.32
N ALA A 215 -23.26 -40.20 -64.19
CA ALA A 215 -24.27 -41.22 -64.40
C ALA A 215 -25.51 -41.05 -63.50
N LEU A 216 -25.39 -40.59 -62.24
CA LEU A 216 -26.54 -40.39 -61.36
C LEU A 216 -27.32 -39.10 -61.70
N LEU A 217 -26.64 -38.06 -62.15
CA LEU A 217 -27.27 -36.82 -62.63
C LEU A 217 -27.90 -36.99 -64.01
N LEU A 218 -27.26 -37.74 -64.92
CA LEU A 218 -27.82 -38.11 -66.22
C LEU A 218 -28.99 -39.09 -66.07
N TRP A 219 -28.94 -40.03 -65.12
CA TRP A 219 -30.07 -40.90 -64.80
C TRP A 219 -31.25 -40.10 -64.24
N ARG A 220 -31.02 -39.15 -63.32
CA ARG A 220 -32.09 -38.24 -62.83
C ARG A 220 -32.66 -37.33 -63.93
N LEU A 221 -31.84 -36.77 -64.81
CA LEU A 221 -32.30 -35.95 -65.94
C LEU A 221 -33.04 -36.79 -67.00
N ALA A 222 -32.62 -38.05 -67.23
CA ALA A 222 -33.33 -38.97 -68.11
C ALA A 222 -34.71 -39.36 -67.55
N VAL A 223 -34.81 -39.62 -66.24
CA VAL A 223 -36.08 -39.92 -65.55
C VAL A 223 -37.05 -38.73 -65.59
N MET A 224 -36.58 -37.50 -65.35
CA MET A 224 -37.41 -36.29 -65.50
C MET A 224 -37.86 -36.02 -66.94
N ARG A 225 -37.02 -36.33 -67.95
CA ARG A 225 -37.36 -36.14 -69.37
C ARG A 225 -38.37 -37.18 -69.86
N THR A 226 -38.42 -38.38 -69.27
CA THR A 226 -39.47 -39.37 -69.54
C THR A 226 -40.80 -39.01 -68.87
N GLU A 227 -40.80 -38.45 -67.66
CA GLU A 227 -42.03 -38.02 -66.96
C GLU A 227 -42.70 -36.80 -67.63
N CYS A 228 -41.93 -35.91 -68.25
CA CYS A 228 -42.49 -34.78 -69.00
C CYS A 228 -43.08 -35.20 -70.37
N ARG A 229 -42.60 -36.31 -70.95
CA ARG A 229 -43.12 -36.85 -72.23
C ARG A 229 -44.43 -37.62 -72.05
N THR A 230 -44.70 -38.19 -70.87
CA THR A 230 -46.01 -38.78 -70.53
C THR A 230 -47.06 -37.76 -70.09
N SER A 231 -46.68 -36.51 -69.81
CA SER A 231 -47.63 -35.45 -69.44
C SER A 231 -48.18 -34.65 -70.64
N MET A 232 -47.55 -34.72 -71.82
CA MET A 232 -48.00 -34.01 -73.03
C MET A 232 -48.96 -34.82 -73.91
N ASP A 233 -49.16 -36.11 -73.64
CA ASP A 233 -50.12 -36.97 -74.34
C ASP A 233 -51.45 -37.16 -73.58
N CYS A 234 -51.67 -36.46 -72.45
CA CYS A 234 -52.90 -36.53 -71.65
C CYS A 234 -53.84 -35.32 -71.81
N GLU A 235 -53.71 -34.54 -72.88
CA GLU A 235 -54.63 -33.43 -73.18
C GLU A 235 -55.29 -33.55 -74.56
N ASN A 236 -55.46 -34.79 -75.06
CA ASN A 236 -56.38 -35.04 -76.19
C ASN A 236 -56.86 -36.51 -76.30
N GLN A 237 -57.51 -37.06 -75.27
CA GLN A 237 -58.64 -38.01 -75.39
C GLN A 237 -59.25 -38.39 -74.05
#